data_AF-A0A972QP08-F1
#
_entry.id   AF-A0A972QP08-F1
#
_cell.length_a   1.000
_cell.length_b   1.000
_cell.length_c   1.000
_cell.angle_alpha   90.00
_cell.angle_beta   90.00
_cell.angle_gamma   90.00
#
_symmetry.space_group_name_H-M   'P 1'
#
loop_
_entity.id
_entity.type
_entity.pdbx_description
1 polymer ?
#
loop_
_entity_poly.entity_id
_entity_poly.type
_entity_poly.pdbx_seq_one_letter_code
_entity_poly.pdbx_strand_id
1 'polypeptide(L)'
;MKFNGRLLIIGCGSVSQCAIPLVLKLIDMDPKRVTIMDFVDNRSRVKDALDKGVNYTMERVTKDNYKTLLAKYVGPGDLIIDLAWNIDCNSILRWCRDNQILYANTSVEEWDPYKDSERNDPTKYTLYTRHMELRKMIEGWGDNNGTTAIVDHGANPGLVSHFTKHALIGIAEKILKEKSNDPRKADLEKALQNKSFSKLAQITGVKTIHISERDTQITDKPKEVNEFVNTWSIEGFFEEGVAPAELGWGTHERYIPKDAFFHNVGPQNQICLRSIGMKTWVRSWVPCGEITGMVIRHGEAFSISDRLTVWEDGKAVYRPTVHYAYCPSNAAINSLHELEMRQFKLQEKQRIMSDEIIDGRDELGVLLMGHDFKSWWCGSILDIHEARRLVPHQQATTLQVAISVVAAAMWMIENPKRGFIMPDDLDHEFVLKVAKPFISPFISDPVDWTPLKNLNTKFTKFDVPMPSQEDVWQFTTFLVDHKVRAEAYENAKTPKKTAGVR
;
A
#
# COMPACT_ATOMS: atom_id res chain seq x y z
N MET A 1 -14.77 7.78 20.27
CA MET A 1 -15.01 6.38 20.67
C MET A 1 -14.33 6.10 21.99
N LYS A 2 -14.97 5.48 22.99
CA LYS A 2 -14.36 5.29 24.31
C LYS A 2 -13.41 4.09 24.33
N PHE A 3 -12.22 4.26 24.90
CA PHE A 3 -11.26 3.17 25.13
C PHE A 3 -10.66 3.27 26.54
N ASN A 4 -10.82 2.22 27.34
CA ASN A 4 -10.34 2.20 28.73
C ASN A 4 -9.00 1.46 28.88
N GLY A 5 -8.50 0.78 27.84
CA GLY A 5 -7.21 0.09 27.88
C GLY A 5 -6.02 1.06 27.84
N ARG A 6 -4.82 0.50 27.93
CA ARG A 6 -3.58 1.20 27.62
C ARG A 6 -3.32 1.15 26.12
N LEU A 7 -2.70 2.20 25.60
CA LEU A 7 -2.25 2.28 24.22
C LEU A 7 -0.72 2.45 24.22
N LEU A 8 -0.03 1.52 23.58
CA LEU A 8 1.39 1.64 23.27
C LEU A 8 1.55 1.96 21.78
N ILE A 9 2.21 3.08 21.48
CA ILE A 9 2.61 3.45 20.12
C ILE A 9 4.11 3.16 20.00
N ILE A 10 4.48 2.24 19.12
CA ILE A 10 5.88 1.88 18.85
C ILE A 10 6.36 2.71 17.66
N GLY A 11 7.48 3.42 17.85
CA GLY A 11 8.01 4.42 16.93
C GLY A 11 7.46 5.83 17.21
N CYS A 12 8.32 6.83 17.03
CA CYS A 12 8.03 8.26 17.09
C CYS A 12 8.52 8.96 15.79
N GLY A 13 8.40 8.25 14.66
CA GLY A 13 8.66 8.78 13.32
C GLY A 13 7.59 9.76 12.85
N SER A 14 7.64 10.14 11.57
CA SER A 14 6.73 11.13 10.98
C SER A 14 5.25 10.70 11.05
N VAL A 15 4.96 9.41 10.86
CA VAL A 15 3.59 8.88 10.95
C VAL A 15 3.06 8.95 12.38
N SER A 16 3.84 8.50 13.38
CA SER A 16 3.43 8.56 14.79
C SER A 16 3.16 9.99 15.25
N GLN A 17 4.03 10.94 14.87
CA GLN A 17 3.85 12.36 15.19
C GLN A 17 2.52 12.92 14.67
N CYS A 18 2.02 12.41 13.53
CA CYS A 18 0.70 12.75 13.03
C CYS A 18 -0.45 11.93 13.66
N ALA A 19 -0.22 10.66 13.98
CA ALA A 19 -1.23 9.77 14.54
C ALA A 19 -1.58 10.11 15.99
N ILE A 20 -0.60 10.51 16.80
CA ILE A 20 -0.81 10.79 18.23
C ILE A 20 -1.88 11.89 18.46
N PRO A 21 -1.82 13.08 17.80
CA PRO A 21 -2.88 14.07 17.91
C PRO A 21 -4.27 13.54 17.50
N LEU A 22 -4.34 12.68 16.49
CA LEU A 22 -5.58 12.08 16.00
C LEU A 22 -6.16 11.07 17.00
N VAL A 23 -5.31 10.23 17.60
CA VAL A 23 -5.69 9.33 18.70
C VAL A 23 -6.33 10.12 19.82
N LEU A 24 -5.64 11.16 20.32
CA LEU A 24 -6.13 12.00 21.43
C LEU A 24 -7.41 12.80 21.08
N LYS A 25 -7.68 12.98 19.78
CA LYS A 25 -8.86 13.70 19.28
C LYS A 25 -10.07 12.78 19.07
N LEU A 26 -9.86 11.56 18.58
CA LEU A 26 -10.94 10.68 18.09
C LEU A 26 -11.27 9.54 19.07
N ILE A 27 -10.30 9.16 19.90
CA ILE A 27 -10.44 8.12 20.93
C ILE A 27 -10.55 8.81 22.29
N ASP A 28 -11.71 8.66 22.92
CA ASP A 28 -11.99 9.10 24.29
C ASP A 28 -11.28 8.16 25.26
N MET A 29 -10.06 8.55 25.64
CA MET A 29 -9.20 7.87 26.60
C MET A 29 -8.37 8.86 27.39
N ASP A 30 -7.95 8.49 28.60
CA ASP A 30 -7.03 9.30 29.41
C ASP A 30 -5.64 9.32 28.73
N PRO A 31 -5.08 10.51 28.39
CA PRO A 31 -3.75 10.61 27.79
C PRO A 31 -2.66 9.89 28.59
N LYS A 32 -2.80 9.78 29.92
CA LYS A 32 -1.86 9.06 30.80
C LYS A 32 -1.81 7.55 30.56
N ARG A 33 -2.78 7.00 29.81
CA ARG A 33 -2.81 5.59 29.37
C ARG A 33 -2.13 5.39 28.00
N VAL A 34 -1.69 6.46 27.35
CA VAL A 34 -0.91 6.39 26.11
C VAL A 34 0.58 6.43 26.46
N THR A 35 1.36 5.54 25.84
CA THR A 35 2.82 5.54 25.91
C THR A 35 3.40 5.53 24.50
N ILE A 36 4.34 6.42 24.22
CA ILE A 36 5.14 6.44 23.00
C ILE A 36 6.50 5.78 23.32
N MET A 37 6.91 4.82 22.51
CA MET A 37 8.18 4.11 22.64
C MET A 37 9.03 4.32 21.40
N ASP A 38 10.23 4.87 21.56
CA ASP A 38 11.21 4.99 20.47
C ASP A 38 12.62 4.91 21.07
N PHE A 39 13.61 4.45 20.31
CA PHE A 39 15.00 4.38 20.77
C PHE A 39 15.76 5.71 20.59
N VAL A 40 15.20 6.65 19.84
CA VAL A 40 15.67 8.03 19.66
C VAL A 40 14.85 8.97 20.55
N ASP A 41 15.48 10.01 21.08
CA ASP A 41 14.77 11.07 21.80
C ASP A 41 14.05 12.02 20.81
N ASN A 42 12.77 11.76 20.57
CA ASN A 42 11.89 12.59 19.76
C ASN A 42 10.89 13.39 20.62
N ARG A 43 11.11 13.56 21.93
CA ARG A 43 10.15 14.23 22.83
C ARG A 43 9.80 15.65 22.40
N SER A 44 10.77 16.37 21.82
CA SER A 44 10.54 17.71 21.27
C SER A 44 9.52 17.75 20.14
N ARG A 45 9.37 16.65 19.38
CA ARG A 45 8.45 16.53 18.24
C ARG A 45 7.02 16.15 18.63
N VAL A 46 6.81 15.74 19.89
CA VAL A 46 5.51 15.32 20.42
C VAL A 46 5.15 16.08 21.71
N LYS A 47 5.73 17.26 21.92
CA LYS A 47 5.60 18.04 23.16
C LYS A 47 4.15 18.26 23.57
N ASP A 48 3.27 18.60 22.63
CA ASP A 48 1.85 18.84 22.90
C ASP A 48 1.12 17.62 23.47
N ALA A 49 1.55 16.41 23.08
CA ALA A 49 1.00 15.17 23.63
C ALA A 49 1.54 14.92 25.05
N LEU A 50 2.82 15.19 25.29
CA LEU A 50 3.44 15.06 26.62
C LEU A 50 2.83 16.04 27.62
N ASP A 51 2.58 17.29 27.20
CA ASP A 51 1.91 18.32 28.02
C ASP A 51 0.48 17.90 28.42
N LYS A 52 -0.19 17.07 27.59
CA LYS A 52 -1.50 16.46 27.90
C LYS A 52 -1.41 15.24 28.82
N GLY A 53 -0.21 14.74 29.11
CA GLY A 53 0.04 13.61 30.01
C GLY A 53 0.41 12.29 29.31
N VAL A 54 0.63 12.28 27.99
CA VAL A 54 1.15 11.07 27.30
C VAL A 54 2.55 10.73 27.82
N ASN A 55 2.80 9.45 28.05
CA ASN A 55 4.12 8.98 28.50
C ASN A 55 5.07 8.80 27.31
N TYR A 56 6.37 8.96 27.55
CA TYR A 56 7.42 8.66 26.59
C TYR A 56 8.46 7.75 27.23
N THR A 57 8.87 6.70 26.53
CA THR A 57 9.94 5.81 26.95
C THR A 57 10.99 5.66 25.86
N MET A 58 12.26 5.71 26.27
CA MET A 58 13.40 5.54 25.38
C MET A 58 13.89 4.10 25.42
N GLU A 59 13.30 3.25 24.59
CA GLU A 59 13.58 1.81 24.59
C GLU A 59 13.65 1.31 23.15
N ARG A 60 14.53 0.32 22.90
CA ARG A 60 14.66 -0.33 21.60
C ARG A 60 14.01 -1.71 21.64
N VAL A 61 12.99 -1.93 20.81
CA VAL A 61 12.44 -3.25 20.58
C VAL A 61 13.42 -4.06 19.73
N THR A 62 13.73 -5.27 20.14
CA THR A 62 14.65 -6.19 19.45
C THR A 62 14.10 -7.61 19.51
N LYS A 63 14.64 -8.48 18.65
CA LYS A 63 14.34 -9.92 18.64
C LYS A 63 14.48 -10.57 20.02
N ASP A 64 15.42 -10.13 20.84
CA ASP A 64 15.76 -10.77 22.12
C ASP A 64 14.93 -10.24 23.29
N ASN A 65 14.41 -9.00 23.21
CA ASN A 65 13.76 -8.34 24.36
C ASN A 65 12.25 -8.07 24.20
N TYR A 66 11.69 -8.17 22.99
CA TYR A 66 10.35 -7.63 22.72
C TYR A 66 9.27 -8.15 23.68
N LYS A 67 9.28 -9.45 24.02
CA LYS A 67 8.28 -10.05 24.92
C LYS A 67 8.30 -9.44 26.32
N THR A 68 9.49 -9.32 26.92
CA THR A 68 9.66 -8.82 28.29
C THR A 68 9.52 -7.31 28.34
N LEU A 69 9.96 -6.60 27.29
CA LEU A 69 9.83 -5.16 27.17
C LEU A 69 8.36 -4.74 27.03
N LEU A 70 7.63 -5.29 26.05
CA LEU A 70 6.26 -4.88 25.75
C LEU A 70 5.28 -5.22 26.89
N ALA A 71 5.51 -6.33 27.61
CA ALA A 71 4.71 -6.72 28.79
C ALA A 71 4.73 -5.69 29.93
N LYS A 72 5.72 -4.78 29.98
CA LYS A 72 5.75 -3.68 30.95
C LYS A 72 4.65 -2.64 30.70
N TYR A 73 4.24 -2.47 29.43
CA TYR A 73 3.40 -1.35 28.99
C TYR A 73 1.98 -1.76 28.60
N VAL A 74 1.78 -3.01 28.15
CA VAL A 74 0.48 -3.52 27.70
C VAL A 74 0.21 -4.94 28.20
N GLY A 75 -1.06 -5.30 28.27
CA GLY A 75 -1.57 -6.62 28.66
C GLY A 75 -2.95 -6.89 28.06
N PRO A 76 -3.67 -7.94 28.52
CA PRO A 76 -4.94 -8.34 27.92
C PRO A 76 -5.95 -7.19 27.78
N GLY A 77 -6.45 -6.97 26.57
CA GLY A 77 -7.41 -5.91 26.24
C GLY A 77 -6.79 -4.52 25.95
N ASP A 78 -5.47 -4.37 26.10
CA ASP A 78 -4.73 -3.17 25.69
C ASP A 78 -4.45 -3.22 24.16
N LEU A 79 -3.97 -2.09 23.63
CA LEU A 79 -3.71 -1.89 22.19
C LEU A 79 -2.26 -1.50 21.93
N ILE A 80 -1.66 -2.12 20.91
CA ILE A 80 -0.43 -1.68 20.26
C ILE A 80 -0.75 -1.11 18.88
N ILE A 81 -0.24 0.10 18.61
CA ILE A 81 -0.12 0.65 17.26
C ILE A 81 1.38 0.70 16.92
N ASP A 82 1.82 -0.14 15.98
CA ASP A 82 3.21 -0.25 15.55
C ASP A 82 3.45 0.54 14.27
N LEU A 83 4.28 1.58 14.39
CA LEU A 83 4.65 2.52 13.33
C LEU A 83 6.18 2.65 13.22
N ALA A 84 6.90 1.62 13.68
CA ALA A 84 8.35 1.52 13.54
C ALA A 84 8.73 0.69 12.31
N TRP A 85 10.01 0.74 11.96
CA TRP A 85 10.64 -0.08 10.93
C TRP A 85 11.56 -1.13 11.58
N ASN A 86 11.88 -2.21 10.87
CA ASN A 86 12.73 -3.33 11.33
C ASN A 86 12.25 -4.05 12.60
N ILE A 87 10.93 -4.16 12.80
CA ILE A 87 10.33 -4.99 13.86
C ILE A 87 9.54 -6.11 13.21
N ASP A 88 9.92 -7.37 13.44
CA ASP A 88 9.29 -8.51 12.77
C ASP A 88 7.79 -8.65 13.09
N CYS A 89 6.96 -8.46 12.07
CA CYS A 89 5.50 -8.48 12.20
C CYS A 89 5.00 -9.82 12.75
N ASN A 90 5.57 -10.95 12.30
CA ASN A 90 5.20 -12.29 12.76
C ASN A 90 5.40 -12.46 14.27
N SER A 91 6.54 -11.98 14.78
CA SER A 91 6.92 -12.05 16.19
C SER A 91 5.97 -11.26 17.08
N ILE A 92 5.64 -10.03 16.69
CA ILE A 92 4.73 -9.16 17.46
C ILE A 92 3.30 -9.67 17.37
N LEU A 93 2.83 -10.04 16.18
CA LEU A 93 1.48 -10.56 15.95
C LEU A 93 1.20 -11.80 16.79
N ARG A 94 2.11 -12.78 16.80
CA ARG A 94 1.98 -13.98 17.64
C ARG A 94 1.91 -13.63 19.12
N TRP A 95 2.82 -12.78 19.58
CA TRP A 95 2.85 -12.38 20.99
C TRP A 95 1.59 -11.63 21.42
N CYS A 96 1.07 -10.73 20.57
CA CYS A 96 -0.17 -10.01 20.83
C CYS A 96 -1.36 -10.95 20.91
N ARG A 97 -1.47 -11.91 19.98
CA ARG A 97 -2.53 -12.94 20.02
C ARG A 97 -2.48 -13.76 21.31
N ASP A 98 -1.30 -14.28 21.67
CA ASP A 98 -1.10 -15.13 22.85
C ASP A 98 -1.42 -14.39 24.16
N ASN A 99 -1.19 -13.08 24.20
CA ASN A 99 -1.40 -12.22 25.37
C ASN A 99 -2.70 -11.40 25.31
N GLN A 100 -3.56 -11.67 24.33
CA GLN A 100 -4.85 -11.00 24.13
C GLN A 100 -4.76 -9.47 23.99
N ILE A 101 -3.73 -8.98 23.31
CA ILE A 101 -3.47 -7.56 23.03
C ILE A 101 -3.92 -7.25 21.59
N LEU A 102 -4.66 -6.16 21.41
CA LEU A 102 -5.02 -5.65 20.09
C LEU A 102 -3.75 -5.13 19.39
N TYR A 103 -3.58 -5.40 18.11
CA TYR A 103 -2.40 -4.99 17.34
C TYR A 103 -2.78 -4.37 15.99
N ALA A 104 -2.25 -3.19 15.68
CA ALA A 104 -2.34 -2.58 14.36
C ALA A 104 -0.95 -2.14 13.88
N ASN A 105 -0.64 -2.32 12.61
CA ASN A 105 0.56 -1.77 11.99
C ASN A 105 0.31 -1.29 10.55
N THR A 106 1.33 -0.76 9.90
CA THR A 106 1.25 -0.24 8.52
C THR A 106 2.10 -0.99 7.50
N SER A 107 2.92 -1.97 7.92
CA SER A 107 3.77 -2.76 7.03
C SER A 107 4.13 -4.15 7.61
N VAL A 108 4.32 -5.15 6.75
CA VAL A 108 4.92 -6.45 7.12
C VAL A 108 6.45 -6.35 7.12
N GLU A 109 6.98 -5.94 8.26
CA GLU A 109 8.42 -5.79 8.53
C GLU A 109 9.09 -7.09 9.01
N GLU A 110 10.42 -7.12 8.90
CA GLU A 110 11.31 -8.16 9.42
C GLU A 110 12.36 -7.57 10.36
N TRP A 111 12.93 -8.37 11.27
CA TRP A 111 14.04 -7.91 12.13
C TRP A 111 15.28 -7.47 11.32
N ASP A 112 15.56 -8.16 10.22
CA ASP A 112 16.67 -7.88 9.31
C ASP A 112 16.22 -8.16 7.87
N PRO A 113 15.80 -7.12 7.12
CA PRO A 113 15.38 -7.28 5.73
C PRO A 113 16.56 -7.53 4.76
N TYR A 114 17.80 -7.40 5.24
CA TYR A 114 19.03 -7.56 4.45
C TYR A 114 19.82 -8.83 4.81
N LYS A 115 19.25 -9.70 5.66
CA LYS A 115 19.89 -10.92 6.21
C LYS A 115 20.48 -11.88 5.16
N ASP A 116 19.95 -11.85 3.94
CA ASP A 116 20.41 -12.72 2.86
C ASP A 116 21.47 -12.01 2.01
N SER A 117 22.74 -12.36 2.27
CA SER A 117 23.89 -11.81 1.56
C SER A 117 24.02 -12.33 0.13
N GLU A 118 23.30 -13.40 -0.23
CA GLU A 118 23.35 -14.03 -1.54
C GLU A 118 22.00 -13.90 -2.24
N ARG A 119 21.74 -12.73 -2.85
CA ARG A 119 20.52 -12.38 -3.60
C ARG A 119 20.33 -13.17 -4.91
N ASN A 120 20.31 -14.50 -4.82
CA ASN A 120 20.31 -15.42 -5.95
C ASN A 120 18.91 -15.77 -6.47
N ASP A 121 17.86 -15.57 -5.66
CA ASP A 121 16.46 -15.86 -6.01
C ASP A 121 15.58 -14.64 -5.67
N PRO A 122 15.14 -13.85 -6.67
CA PRO A 122 14.30 -12.67 -6.46
C PRO A 122 13.01 -12.97 -5.69
N THR A 123 12.45 -14.18 -5.80
CA THR A 123 11.18 -14.52 -5.15
C THR A 123 11.25 -14.50 -3.63
N LYS A 124 12.45 -14.69 -3.04
CA LYS A 124 12.65 -14.63 -1.58
C LYS A 124 12.62 -13.22 -1.01
N TYR A 125 12.75 -12.20 -1.87
CA TYR A 125 12.74 -10.78 -1.52
C TYR A 125 11.40 -10.13 -1.83
N THR A 126 10.32 -10.91 -1.85
CA THR A 126 8.97 -10.42 -2.17
C THR A 126 8.14 -10.30 -0.90
N LEU A 127 7.18 -9.38 -0.90
CA LEU A 127 6.15 -9.35 0.13
C LEU A 127 5.25 -10.59 0.04
N TYR A 128 5.11 -11.20 -1.14
CA TYR A 128 4.51 -12.52 -1.30
C TYR A 128 5.10 -13.54 -0.31
N THR A 129 6.43 -13.66 -0.26
CA THR A 129 7.11 -14.58 0.67
C THR A 129 6.79 -14.24 2.12
N ARG A 130 6.83 -12.96 2.51
CA ARG A 130 6.45 -12.53 3.87
C ARG A 130 4.99 -12.87 4.19
N HIS A 131 4.06 -12.69 3.24
CA HIS A 131 2.67 -13.09 3.40
C HIS A 131 2.48 -14.61 3.48
N MET A 132 3.33 -15.41 2.82
CA MET A 132 3.28 -16.87 2.97
C MET A 132 3.72 -17.30 4.37
N GLU A 133 4.72 -16.65 4.94
CA GLU A 133 5.14 -16.88 6.33
C GLU A 133 4.05 -16.50 7.33
N LEU A 134 3.40 -15.34 7.12
CA LEU A 134 2.22 -14.92 7.89
C LEU A 134 1.10 -15.97 7.82
N ARG A 135 0.73 -16.43 6.62
CA ARG A 135 -0.32 -17.45 6.44
C ARG A 135 0.02 -18.75 7.14
N LYS A 136 1.25 -19.25 6.97
CA LYS A 136 1.71 -20.47 7.66
C LYS A 136 1.64 -20.33 9.17
N MET A 137 1.98 -19.16 9.72
CA MET A 137 1.83 -18.89 11.15
C MET A 137 0.36 -18.92 11.58
N ILE A 138 -0.53 -18.27 10.82
CA ILE A 138 -1.96 -18.17 11.12
C ILE A 138 -2.64 -19.54 11.02
N GLU A 139 -2.27 -20.38 10.05
CA GLU A 139 -2.75 -21.76 9.94
C GLU A 139 -2.46 -22.58 11.20
N GLY A 140 -1.32 -22.32 11.84
CA GLY A 140 -0.93 -22.94 13.12
C GLY A 140 -1.83 -22.57 14.31
N TRP A 141 -2.72 -21.58 14.17
CA TRP A 141 -3.67 -21.18 15.22
C TRP A 141 -4.92 -22.07 15.28
N GLY A 142 -5.15 -22.92 14.28
CA GLY A 142 -6.33 -23.79 14.17
C GLY A 142 -7.58 -23.06 13.68
N ASP A 143 -7.86 -21.86 14.19
CA ASP A 143 -8.88 -20.96 13.65
C ASP A 143 -8.43 -19.49 13.74
N ASN A 144 -9.16 -18.62 13.03
CA ASN A 144 -8.95 -17.17 13.10
C ASN A 144 -9.80 -16.50 14.21
N ASN A 145 -10.38 -17.25 15.15
CA ASN A 145 -11.04 -16.64 16.30
C ASN A 145 -9.96 -16.14 17.27
N GLY A 146 -10.19 -15.03 17.95
CA GLY A 146 -9.24 -14.49 18.93
C GLY A 146 -9.05 -12.99 18.82
N THR A 147 -8.09 -12.46 19.56
CA THR A 147 -7.87 -11.01 19.63
C THR A 147 -7.57 -10.43 18.26
N THR A 148 -8.22 -9.31 17.96
CA THR A 148 -8.11 -8.66 16.66
C THR A 148 -6.71 -8.11 16.44
N ALA A 149 -6.14 -8.40 15.29
CA ALA A 149 -4.92 -7.81 14.80
C ALA A 149 -5.12 -7.38 13.34
N ILE A 150 -4.87 -6.10 13.06
CA ILE A 150 -5.01 -5.51 11.74
C ILE A 150 -3.61 -5.23 11.19
N VAL A 151 -3.22 -5.92 10.13
CA VAL A 151 -1.90 -5.77 9.51
C VAL A 151 -2.01 -4.95 8.22
N ASP A 152 -0.95 -4.21 7.87
CA ASP A 152 -0.85 -3.45 6.61
C ASP A 152 -1.90 -2.33 6.46
N HIS A 153 -2.22 -1.59 7.53
CA HIS A 153 -3.28 -0.59 7.51
C HIS A 153 -2.79 0.87 7.64
N GLY A 154 -1.91 1.26 6.73
CA GLY A 154 -1.50 2.65 6.46
C GLY A 154 -2.33 3.30 5.35
N ALA A 155 -1.73 4.15 4.51
CA ALA A 155 -2.43 4.71 3.36
C ALA A 155 -2.49 3.69 2.21
N ASN A 156 -1.33 3.19 1.81
CA ASN A 156 -1.05 2.11 0.89
C ASN A 156 0.09 1.33 1.55
N PRO A 157 -0.08 0.06 1.97
CA PRO A 157 -1.35 -0.66 2.03
C PRO A 157 -2.30 -0.03 3.07
N GLY A 158 -3.61 -0.24 2.93
CA GLY A 158 -4.62 0.26 3.88
C GLY A 158 -5.79 0.99 3.22
N LEU A 159 -5.80 2.33 3.24
CA LEU A 159 -6.85 3.17 2.61
C LEU A 159 -7.18 2.76 1.18
N VAL A 160 -6.17 2.39 0.40
CA VAL A 160 -6.34 2.01 -1.01
C VAL A 160 -7.19 0.75 -1.22
N SER A 161 -7.23 -0.18 -0.26
CA SER A 161 -8.18 -1.31 -0.27
C SER A 161 -9.63 -0.82 -0.13
N HIS A 162 -9.85 0.19 0.71
CA HIS A 162 -11.16 0.83 0.90
C HIS A 162 -11.56 1.68 -0.30
N PHE A 163 -10.61 2.37 -0.92
CA PHE A 163 -10.84 3.12 -2.16
C PHE A 163 -11.22 2.18 -3.30
N THR A 164 -10.59 1.00 -3.38
CA THR A 164 -10.92 -0.03 -4.37
C THR A 164 -12.37 -0.50 -4.24
N LYS A 165 -12.81 -0.83 -3.02
CA LYS A 165 -14.20 -1.19 -2.75
C LYS A 165 -15.17 -0.08 -3.13
N HIS A 166 -14.85 1.16 -2.77
CA HIS A 166 -15.68 2.33 -3.08
C HIS A 166 -15.76 2.61 -4.60
N ALA A 167 -14.65 2.44 -5.33
CA ALA A 167 -14.60 2.57 -6.78
C ALA A 167 -15.42 1.48 -7.49
N LEU A 168 -15.32 0.23 -7.04
CA LEU A 168 -16.09 -0.89 -7.61
C LEU A 168 -17.60 -0.67 -7.47
N ILE A 169 -18.05 -0.14 -6.32
CA ILE A 169 -19.46 0.25 -6.12
C ILE A 169 -19.84 1.35 -7.13
N GLY A 170 -19.05 2.42 -7.21
CA GLY A 170 -19.32 3.54 -8.13
C GLY A 170 -19.38 3.12 -9.60
N ILE A 171 -18.47 2.24 -10.05
CA ILE A 171 -18.49 1.68 -11.41
C ILE A 171 -19.77 0.87 -11.64
N ALA A 172 -20.12 -0.04 -10.73
CA ALA A 172 -21.30 -0.88 -10.84
C ALA A 172 -22.60 -0.05 -10.88
N GLU A 173 -22.73 0.93 -9.98
CA GLU A 173 -23.88 1.84 -9.94
C GLU A 173 -23.98 2.67 -11.23
N LYS A 174 -22.85 3.14 -11.79
CA LYS A 174 -22.85 3.85 -13.07
C LYS A 174 -23.28 2.95 -14.22
N ILE A 175 -22.86 1.68 -14.27
CA ILE A 175 -23.35 0.71 -15.27
C ILE A 175 -24.87 0.55 -15.14
N LEU A 176 -25.38 0.31 -13.93
CA LEU A 176 -26.82 0.12 -13.67
C LEU A 176 -27.64 1.36 -14.07
N LYS A 177 -27.08 2.55 -13.87
CA LYS A 177 -27.71 3.83 -14.22
C LYS A 177 -27.71 4.12 -15.72
N GLU A 178 -26.58 3.92 -16.41
CA GLU A 178 -26.41 4.33 -17.81
C GLU A 178 -26.76 3.22 -18.81
N LYS A 179 -26.84 1.96 -18.36
CA LYS A 179 -27.10 0.78 -19.19
C LYS A 179 -28.23 -0.07 -18.61
N SER A 180 -29.45 0.46 -18.59
CA SER A 180 -30.60 -0.17 -17.92
C SER A 180 -30.98 -1.56 -18.43
N ASN A 181 -30.60 -1.90 -19.67
CA ASN A 181 -30.83 -3.21 -20.32
C ASN A 181 -29.56 -4.08 -20.37
N ASP A 182 -28.52 -3.75 -19.60
CA ASP A 182 -27.28 -4.53 -19.57
C ASP A 182 -27.57 -5.95 -19.02
N PRO A 183 -27.12 -7.02 -19.72
CA PRO A 183 -27.37 -8.39 -19.28
C PRO A 183 -26.77 -8.70 -17.90
N ARG A 184 -25.78 -7.93 -17.44
CA ARG A 184 -25.13 -8.10 -16.13
C ARG A 184 -25.94 -7.52 -14.96
N LYS A 185 -27.06 -6.84 -15.21
CA LYS A 185 -27.82 -6.07 -14.21
C LYS A 185 -28.13 -6.86 -12.93
N ALA A 186 -28.75 -8.04 -13.07
CA ALA A 186 -29.15 -8.84 -11.91
C ALA A 186 -27.95 -9.31 -11.08
N ASP A 187 -26.85 -9.66 -11.74
CA ASP A 187 -25.62 -10.09 -11.06
C ASP A 187 -24.92 -8.92 -10.35
N LEU A 188 -24.92 -7.72 -10.96
CA LEU A 188 -24.41 -6.49 -10.33
C LEU A 188 -25.22 -6.13 -9.08
N GLU A 189 -26.55 -6.10 -9.16
CA GLU A 189 -27.44 -5.81 -8.03
C GLU A 189 -27.21 -6.81 -6.88
N LYS A 190 -27.12 -8.10 -7.19
CA LYS A 190 -26.83 -9.16 -6.21
C LYS A 190 -25.44 -9.00 -5.59
N ALA A 191 -24.41 -8.70 -6.38
CA ALA A 191 -23.06 -8.54 -5.88
C ALA A 191 -22.90 -7.28 -5.01
N LEU A 192 -23.60 -6.18 -5.35
CA LEU A 192 -23.69 -4.97 -4.52
C LEU A 192 -24.36 -5.27 -3.17
N GLN A 193 -25.53 -5.92 -3.19
CA GLN A 193 -26.27 -6.27 -1.98
C GLN A 193 -25.44 -7.15 -1.03
N ASN A 194 -24.73 -8.13 -1.58
CA ASN A 194 -23.90 -9.06 -0.80
C ASN A 194 -22.51 -8.51 -0.47
N LYS A 195 -22.18 -7.26 -0.86
CA LYS A 195 -20.83 -6.68 -0.77
C LYS A 195 -19.74 -7.63 -1.30
N SER A 196 -20.04 -8.33 -2.40
CA SER A 196 -19.17 -9.35 -3.01
C SER A 196 -18.19 -8.71 -4.00
N PHE A 197 -17.13 -8.10 -3.47
CA PHE A 197 -16.21 -7.26 -4.26
C PHE A 197 -15.45 -8.00 -5.36
N SER A 198 -15.04 -9.26 -5.16
CA SER A 198 -14.41 -10.07 -6.23
C SER A 198 -15.34 -10.28 -7.42
N LYS A 199 -16.63 -10.54 -7.15
CA LYS A 199 -17.67 -10.65 -8.17
C LYS A 199 -17.98 -9.31 -8.82
N LEU A 200 -18.05 -8.21 -8.06
CA LEU A 200 -18.19 -6.87 -8.65
C LEU A 200 -17.05 -6.57 -9.61
N ALA A 201 -15.80 -6.81 -9.22
CA ALA A 201 -14.63 -6.60 -10.07
C ALA A 201 -14.69 -7.47 -11.34
N GLN A 202 -15.07 -8.75 -11.22
CA GLN A 202 -15.28 -9.65 -12.35
C GLN A 202 -16.36 -9.15 -13.32
N ILE A 203 -17.54 -8.83 -12.81
CA ILE A 203 -18.73 -8.48 -13.63
C ILE A 203 -18.54 -7.11 -14.29
N THR A 204 -17.98 -6.14 -13.57
CA THR A 204 -17.65 -4.82 -14.13
C THR A 204 -16.53 -4.87 -15.17
N GLY A 205 -15.76 -5.96 -15.22
CA GLY A 205 -14.70 -6.17 -16.21
C GLY A 205 -13.41 -5.41 -15.89
N VAL A 206 -13.16 -5.08 -14.61
CA VAL A 206 -11.89 -4.47 -14.19
C VAL A 206 -10.75 -5.44 -14.46
N LYS A 207 -9.76 -5.01 -15.23
CA LYS A 207 -8.57 -5.80 -15.62
C LYS A 207 -7.36 -5.43 -14.79
N THR A 208 -7.11 -4.12 -14.61
CA THR A 208 -5.90 -3.62 -13.96
C THR A 208 -6.27 -2.57 -12.93
N ILE A 209 -5.61 -2.61 -11.78
CA ILE A 209 -5.72 -1.63 -10.71
C ILE A 209 -4.32 -1.10 -10.44
N HIS A 210 -4.07 0.16 -10.72
CA HIS A 210 -2.88 0.81 -10.19
C HIS A 210 -3.22 1.42 -8.84
N ILE A 211 -2.36 1.22 -7.86
CA ILE A 211 -2.23 2.18 -6.78
C ILE A 211 -1.49 3.36 -7.42
N SER A 212 -2.17 4.45 -7.69
CA SER A 212 -1.65 5.53 -8.54
C SER A 212 -1.45 6.75 -7.67
N GLU A 213 -0.18 7.07 -7.42
CA GLU A 213 0.21 8.12 -6.49
C GLU A 213 1.13 9.13 -7.16
N ARG A 214 0.82 10.42 -6.92
CA ARG A 214 1.73 11.52 -7.23
C ARG A 214 1.86 12.44 -6.03
N ASP A 215 3.05 12.49 -5.49
CA ASP A 215 3.44 13.49 -4.52
C ASP A 215 4.03 14.71 -5.24
N THR A 216 3.41 15.87 -5.02
CA THR A 216 3.79 17.17 -5.57
C THR A 216 4.27 18.14 -4.50
N GLN A 217 4.46 17.69 -3.26
CA GLN A 217 4.95 18.52 -2.17
C GLN A 217 6.34 19.07 -2.51
N ILE A 218 6.49 20.39 -2.37
CA ILE A 218 7.71 21.13 -2.69
C ILE A 218 8.22 21.89 -1.47
N THR A 219 9.51 22.16 -1.46
CA THR A 219 10.21 22.93 -0.43
C THR A 219 11.06 24.02 -1.07
N ASP A 220 11.29 25.12 -0.36
CA ASP A 220 12.26 26.16 -0.71
C ASP A 220 13.70 25.80 -0.31
N LYS A 221 13.90 24.65 0.35
CA LYS A 221 15.22 24.10 0.71
C LYS A 221 15.64 23.02 -0.28
N PRO A 222 16.42 23.37 -1.32
CA PRO A 222 16.82 22.40 -2.34
C PRO A 222 17.59 21.23 -1.72
N LYS A 223 17.41 20.04 -2.30
CA LYS A 223 18.20 18.84 -1.96
C LYS A 223 19.70 19.14 -2.12
N GLU A 224 20.50 18.79 -1.11
CA GLU A 224 21.96 18.87 -1.18
C GLU A 224 22.58 17.65 -1.89
N VAL A 225 23.83 17.78 -2.36
CA VAL A 225 24.62 16.62 -2.82
C VAL A 225 24.87 15.68 -1.64
N ASN A 226 24.78 14.37 -1.86
CA ASN A 226 24.90 13.33 -0.83
C ASN A 226 23.84 13.43 0.29
N GLU A 227 22.65 13.93 -0.05
CA GLU A 227 21.46 13.97 0.81
C GLU A 227 20.29 13.24 0.13
N PHE A 228 19.64 12.31 0.84
CA PHE A 228 18.35 11.77 0.45
C PHE A 228 17.24 12.60 1.09
N VAL A 229 16.32 13.13 0.27
CA VAL A 229 15.17 13.92 0.71
C VAL A 229 13.88 13.22 0.30
N ASN A 230 12.96 13.03 1.24
CA ASN A 230 11.65 12.42 0.98
C ASN A 230 10.55 13.02 1.88
N THR A 231 9.28 12.70 1.64
CA THR A 231 8.14 13.09 2.49
C THR A 231 7.83 12.07 3.57
N TRP A 232 8.35 10.84 3.45
CA TRP A 232 8.20 9.76 4.42
C TRP A 232 9.51 8.96 4.57
N SER A 233 9.47 7.84 5.29
CA SER A 233 10.64 7.05 5.68
C SER A 233 11.58 6.77 4.51
N ILE A 234 12.83 7.23 4.63
CA ILE A 234 13.86 7.01 3.61
C ILE A 234 14.37 5.58 3.64
N GLU A 235 14.55 5.01 4.84
CA GLU A 235 14.93 3.60 5.02
C GLU A 235 13.87 2.65 4.49
N GLY A 236 12.58 2.91 4.77
CA GLY A 236 11.47 2.11 4.25
C GLY A 236 11.40 2.19 2.72
N PHE A 237 11.45 3.41 2.17
CA PHE A 237 11.43 3.60 0.72
C PHE A 237 12.62 2.96 0.00
N PHE A 238 13.80 2.99 0.62
CA PHE A 238 14.98 2.31 0.12
C PHE A 238 14.79 0.79 0.10
N GLU A 239 14.37 0.21 1.23
CA GLU A 239 14.14 -1.23 1.41
C GLU A 239 13.16 -1.79 0.36
N GLU A 240 12.03 -1.13 0.20
CA GLU A 240 11.00 -1.51 -0.76
C GLU A 240 11.45 -1.28 -2.21
N GLY A 241 12.11 -0.14 -2.45
CA GLY A 241 12.49 0.28 -3.80
C GLY A 241 13.60 -0.57 -4.42
N VAL A 242 14.56 -1.06 -3.62
CA VAL A 242 15.66 -1.92 -4.12
C VAL A 242 15.28 -3.39 -4.18
N ALA A 243 14.12 -3.76 -3.65
CA ALA A 243 13.56 -5.08 -3.84
C ALA A 243 13.08 -5.26 -5.29
N PRO A 244 12.87 -6.51 -5.74
CA PRO A 244 12.28 -6.80 -7.05
C PRO A 244 10.95 -6.06 -7.26
N ALA A 245 10.70 -5.61 -8.48
CA ALA A 245 9.37 -5.13 -8.84
C ALA A 245 8.35 -6.27 -8.68
N GLU A 246 7.25 -6.01 -7.99
CA GLU A 246 6.29 -7.03 -7.57
C GLU A 246 4.87 -6.55 -7.85
N LEU A 247 4.04 -7.44 -8.40
CA LEU A 247 2.70 -7.10 -8.86
C LEU A 247 1.75 -8.29 -8.80
N GLY A 248 0.52 -8.02 -8.39
CA GLY A 248 -0.64 -8.88 -8.65
C GLY A 248 -0.77 -9.15 -10.14
N TRP A 249 -0.94 -10.41 -10.52
CA TRP A 249 -0.93 -10.85 -11.90
C TRP A 249 -2.32 -11.29 -12.36
N GLY A 250 -2.95 -10.47 -13.20
CA GLY A 250 -4.32 -10.66 -13.64
C GLY A 250 -4.49 -11.83 -14.61
N THR A 251 -5.67 -12.46 -14.58
CA THR A 251 -6.00 -13.56 -15.49
C THR A 251 -6.12 -13.13 -16.95
N HIS A 252 -6.21 -11.82 -17.23
CA HIS A 252 -6.26 -11.27 -18.60
C HIS A 252 -4.87 -11.09 -19.23
N GLU A 253 -3.80 -11.16 -18.45
CA GLU A 253 -2.44 -10.92 -18.92
C GLU A 253 -1.97 -12.08 -19.81
N ARG A 254 -1.58 -11.74 -21.05
CA ARG A 254 -1.10 -12.67 -22.08
C ARG A 254 0.39 -12.57 -22.31
N TYR A 255 0.97 -11.40 -22.07
CA TYR A 255 2.36 -11.10 -22.36
C TYR A 255 3.18 -11.05 -21.07
N ILE A 256 3.92 -12.10 -20.82
CA ILE A 256 4.79 -12.23 -19.66
C ILE A 256 6.15 -11.57 -19.99
N PRO A 257 6.63 -10.60 -19.20
CA PRO A 257 7.99 -10.08 -19.32
C PRO A 257 9.04 -11.21 -19.25
N LYS A 258 10.10 -11.11 -20.06
CA LYS A 258 11.09 -12.19 -20.27
C LYS A 258 11.72 -12.76 -18.98
N ASP A 259 11.93 -11.90 -17.99
CA ASP A 259 12.56 -12.25 -16.70
C ASP A 259 11.57 -12.16 -15.52
N ALA A 260 10.30 -12.51 -15.76
CA ALA A 260 9.30 -12.64 -14.70
C ALA A 260 9.44 -13.98 -13.97
N PHE A 261 9.29 -13.93 -12.64
CA PHE A 261 9.28 -15.09 -11.75
C PHE A 261 7.87 -15.30 -11.20
N PHE A 262 7.44 -16.56 -11.13
CA PHE A 262 6.16 -16.97 -10.57
C PHE A 262 6.37 -17.70 -9.26
N HIS A 263 5.39 -17.60 -8.36
CA HIS A 263 5.37 -18.35 -7.11
C HIS A 263 4.68 -19.71 -7.30
N ASN A 264 5.24 -20.76 -6.68
CA ASN A 264 4.73 -22.13 -6.80
C ASN A 264 3.85 -22.58 -5.62
N VAL A 265 3.74 -21.77 -4.58
CA VAL A 265 2.99 -22.07 -3.34
C VAL A 265 1.99 -20.95 -3.04
N GLY A 266 0.95 -21.22 -2.25
CA GLY A 266 -0.04 -20.21 -1.86
C GLY A 266 -1.03 -19.86 -2.98
N PRO A 267 -1.63 -18.65 -2.98
CA PRO A 267 -2.67 -18.26 -3.94
C PRO A 267 -2.15 -18.01 -5.38
N GLN A 268 -0.83 -17.95 -5.57
CA GLN A 268 -0.15 -17.73 -6.86
C GLN A 268 -0.74 -16.52 -7.60
N ASN A 269 -0.98 -15.45 -6.86
CA ASN A 269 -1.66 -14.25 -7.35
C ASN A 269 -0.71 -13.12 -7.74
N GLN A 270 0.60 -13.26 -7.53
CA GLN A 270 1.60 -12.28 -7.94
C GLN A 270 2.70 -12.90 -8.80
N ILE A 271 3.42 -12.02 -9.48
CA ILE A 271 4.74 -12.29 -10.05
C ILE A 271 5.73 -11.24 -9.51
N CYS A 272 7.02 -11.50 -9.61
CA CYS A 272 8.04 -10.47 -9.50
C CYS A 272 8.94 -10.44 -10.74
N LEU A 273 9.62 -9.33 -10.97
CA LEU A 273 10.54 -9.15 -12.09
C LEU A 273 11.99 -9.16 -11.58
N ARG A 274 12.94 -9.53 -12.44
CA ARG A 274 14.37 -9.37 -12.14
C ARG A 274 14.78 -7.92 -11.88
N SER A 275 14.10 -6.96 -12.49
CA SER A 275 14.36 -5.53 -12.26
C SER A 275 13.88 -5.10 -10.87
N ILE A 276 14.62 -4.18 -10.24
CA ILE A 276 14.20 -3.59 -8.97
C ILE A 276 13.02 -2.64 -9.15
N GLY A 277 12.22 -2.47 -8.10
CA GLY A 277 10.98 -1.70 -8.13
C GLY A 277 11.17 -0.25 -8.57
N MET A 278 12.13 0.45 -7.96
CA MET A 278 12.42 1.87 -8.27
C MET A 278 12.97 2.11 -9.70
N LYS A 279 13.32 1.05 -10.43
CA LYS A 279 13.81 1.12 -11.82
C LYS A 279 12.80 0.59 -12.83
N THR A 280 11.67 0.07 -12.37
CA THR A 280 10.61 -0.48 -13.23
C THR A 280 9.54 0.58 -13.39
N TRP A 281 9.52 1.23 -14.55
CA TRP A 281 8.65 2.39 -14.81
C TRP A 281 7.42 2.02 -15.64
N VAL A 282 6.26 2.49 -15.19
CA VAL A 282 4.96 2.32 -15.84
C VAL A 282 4.27 3.67 -16.05
N ARG A 283 3.50 3.78 -17.13
CA ARG A 283 2.55 4.87 -17.35
C ARG A 283 1.36 4.68 -16.41
N SER A 284 0.93 5.74 -15.75
CA SER A 284 -0.29 5.77 -14.96
C SER A 284 -0.95 7.15 -15.06
N TRP A 285 -2.00 7.36 -14.28
CA TRP A 285 -2.75 8.62 -14.26
C TRP A 285 -3.23 8.95 -12.84
N VAL A 286 -3.20 10.22 -12.49
CA VAL A 286 -3.76 10.84 -11.29
C VAL A 286 -4.50 12.13 -11.69
N PRO A 287 -5.34 12.74 -10.83
CA PRO A 287 -6.09 13.96 -11.15
C PRO A 287 -5.27 15.09 -11.77
N CYS A 288 -4.01 15.31 -11.35
CA CYS A 288 -3.15 16.32 -11.97
C CYS A 288 -2.56 15.94 -13.34
N GLY A 289 -2.70 14.68 -13.79
CA GLY A 289 -2.33 14.25 -15.14
C GLY A 289 -1.70 12.86 -15.25
N GLU A 290 -1.16 12.57 -16.44
CA GLU A 290 -0.37 11.37 -16.66
C GLU A 290 0.93 11.41 -15.85
N ILE A 291 1.28 10.28 -15.26
CA ILE A 291 2.53 10.09 -14.54
C ILE A 291 3.32 8.91 -15.09
N THR A 292 4.62 8.95 -14.85
CA THR A 292 5.48 7.78 -14.92
C THR A 292 5.79 7.36 -13.49
N GLY A 293 5.24 6.22 -13.09
CA GLY A 293 5.35 5.70 -11.73
C GLY A 293 6.25 4.47 -11.66
N MET A 294 6.81 4.21 -10.49
CA MET A 294 7.61 3.03 -10.21
C MET A 294 6.74 1.87 -9.73
N VAL A 295 7.08 0.65 -10.16
CA VAL A 295 6.45 -0.61 -9.71
C VAL A 295 7.17 -1.11 -8.47
N ILE A 296 7.00 -0.41 -7.36
CA ILE A 296 7.57 -0.78 -6.06
C ILE A 296 6.67 -1.83 -5.41
N ARG A 297 7.28 -2.84 -4.77
CA ARG A 297 6.52 -3.88 -4.09
C ARG A 297 5.71 -3.27 -2.94
N HIS A 298 4.48 -3.74 -2.79
CA HIS A 298 3.58 -3.20 -1.78
C HIS A 298 2.56 -4.26 -1.35
N GLY A 299 2.17 -4.27 -0.07
CA GLY A 299 1.33 -5.33 0.52
C GLY A 299 -0.06 -5.42 -0.12
N GLU A 300 -0.63 -4.30 -0.54
CA GLU A 300 -1.94 -4.26 -1.18
C GLU A 300 -1.93 -4.84 -2.59
N ALA A 301 -0.78 -4.86 -3.29
CA ALA A 301 -0.66 -5.54 -4.56
C ALA A 301 -0.89 -7.05 -4.39
N PHE A 302 -0.49 -7.60 -3.23
CA PHE A 302 -0.78 -8.97 -2.84
C PHE A 302 -2.23 -9.10 -2.41
N SER A 303 -2.65 -8.31 -1.42
CA SER A 303 -3.90 -8.54 -0.73
C SER A 303 -5.14 -8.19 -1.58
N ILE A 304 -5.14 -7.08 -2.33
CA ILE A 304 -6.23 -6.73 -3.24
C ILE A 304 -6.36 -7.77 -4.36
N SER A 305 -5.24 -8.16 -4.99
CA SER A 305 -5.26 -9.16 -6.06
C SER A 305 -5.78 -10.51 -5.56
N ASP A 306 -5.38 -10.94 -4.36
CA ASP A 306 -5.89 -12.16 -3.72
C ASP A 306 -7.38 -12.06 -3.41
N ARG A 307 -7.83 -11.02 -2.68
CA ARG A 307 -9.24 -10.86 -2.26
C ARG A 307 -10.20 -10.62 -3.42
N LEU A 308 -9.73 -10.06 -4.53
CA LEU A 308 -10.53 -9.90 -5.75
C LEU A 308 -10.50 -11.12 -6.67
N THR A 309 -9.73 -12.17 -6.34
CA THR A 309 -9.73 -13.39 -7.13
C THR A 309 -11.07 -14.13 -7.00
N VAL A 310 -11.62 -14.55 -8.13
CA VAL A 310 -12.76 -15.48 -8.19
C VAL A 310 -12.25 -16.88 -8.52
N TRP A 311 -12.60 -17.83 -7.67
CA TRP A 311 -12.22 -19.24 -7.80
C TRP A 311 -13.42 -20.08 -8.23
N GLU A 312 -13.22 -20.97 -9.20
CA GLU A 312 -14.16 -22.01 -9.60
C GLU A 312 -13.38 -23.32 -9.71
N ASP A 313 -13.81 -24.37 -9.01
CA ASP A 313 -13.16 -25.69 -8.97
C ASP A 313 -11.64 -25.63 -8.70
N GLY A 314 -11.22 -24.74 -7.79
CA GLY A 314 -9.82 -24.55 -7.42
C GLY A 314 -8.98 -23.78 -8.46
N LYS A 315 -9.59 -23.26 -9.53
CA LYS A 315 -8.94 -22.44 -10.55
C LYS A 315 -9.36 -20.98 -10.43
N ALA A 316 -8.38 -20.07 -10.50
CA ALA A 316 -8.66 -18.64 -10.62
C ALA A 316 -9.24 -18.33 -12.01
N VAL A 317 -10.55 -18.07 -12.09
CA VAL A 317 -11.24 -17.72 -13.35
C VAL A 317 -11.27 -16.22 -13.61
N TYR A 318 -11.04 -15.42 -12.56
CA TYR A 318 -10.86 -13.98 -12.65
C TYR A 318 -9.91 -13.51 -11.57
N ARG A 319 -9.00 -12.60 -11.94
CA ARG A 319 -8.13 -11.84 -11.05
C ARG A 319 -7.69 -10.57 -11.76
N PRO A 320 -7.66 -9.40 -11.10
CA PRO A 320 -7.07 -8.20 -11.68
C PRO A 320 -5.54 -8.17 -11.50
N THR A 321 -4.85 -7.53 -12.44
CA THR A 321 -3.47 -7.08 -12.23
C THR A 321 -3.49 -5.94 -11.21
N VAL A 322 -2.64 -5.97 -10.20
CA VAL A 322 -2.58 -4.92 -9.16
C VAL A 322 -1.14 -4.56 -8.87
N HIS A 323 -0.78 -3.29 -8.98
CA HIS A 323 0.56 -2.85 -8.55
C HIS A 323 0.62 -1.37 -8.25
N TYR A 324 1.71 -0.98 -7.59
CA TYR A 324 2.01 0.42 -7.36
C TYR A 324 2.50 1.09 -8.65
N ALA A 325 2.10 2.34 -8.86
CA ALA A 325 2.63 3.24 -9.88
C ALA A 325 2.98 4.55 -9.18
N TYR A 326 4.11 4.54 -8.47
CA TYR A 326 4.48 5.63 -7.57
C TYR A 326 5.34 6.70 -8.25
N CYS A 327 4.88 7.94 -8.25
CA CYS A 327 5.68 9.10 -8.59
C CYS A 327 5.87 9.96 -7.32
N PRO A 328 6.98 9.79 -6.56
CA PRO A 328 7.22 10.54 -5.35
C PRO A 328 7.53 12.02 -5.65
N SER A 329 7.73 12.80 -4.59
CA SER A 329 8.11 14.21 -4.71
C SER A 329 9.34 14.41 -5.61
N ASN A 330 9.45 15.59 -6.22
CA ASN A 330 10.59 15.91 -7.10
C ASN A 330 11.94 15.75 -6.37
N ALA A 331 11.98 16.07 -5.07
CA ALA A 331 13.18 15.90 -4.24
C ALA A 331 13.55 14.42 -4.07
N ALA A 332 12.56 13.54 -3.91
CA ALA A 332 12.77 12.10 -3.83
C ALA A 332 13.22 11.50 -5.17
N ILE A 333 12.64 11.93 -6.31
CA ILE A 333 13.14 11.53 -7.64
C ILE A 333 14.61 11.89 -7.81
N ASN A 334 15.01 13.11 -7.45
CA ASN A 334 16.41 13.54 -7.50
C ASN A 334 17.30 12.71 -6.55
N SER A 335 16.78 12.32 -5.39
CA SER A 335 17.48 11.48 -4.42
C SER A 335 17.69 10.06 -4.92
N LEU A 336 16.69 9.47 -5.56
CA LEU A 336 16.78 8.15 -6.20
C LEU A 336 17.78 8.14 -7.36
N HIS A 337 17.84 9.22 -8.15
CA HIS A 337 18.82 9.32 -9.22
C HIS A 337 20.25 9.33 -8.69
N GLU A 338 20.51 10.08 -7.62
CA GLU A 338 21.82 10.05 -6.95
C GLU A 338 22.09 8.70 -6.27
N LEU A 339 21.08 8.05 -5.68
CA LEU A 339 21.21 6.72 -5.10
C LEU A 339 21.68 5.70 -6.17
N GLU A 340 21.11 5.76 -7.37
CA GLU A 340 21.53 4.94 -8.50
C GLU A 340 22.98 5.23 -8.92
N MET A 341 23.35 6.50 -9.05
CA MET A 341 24.75 6.90 -9.33
C MET A 341 25.73 6.33 -8.31
N ARG A 342 25.29 6.19 -7.05
CA ARG A 342 26.05 5.62 -5.93
C ARG A 342 25.99 4.09 -5.85
N GLN A 343 25.45 3.42 -6.88
CA GLN A 343 25.29 1.97 -6.92
C GLN A 343 24.48 1.45 -5.72
N PHE A 344 23.39 2.14 -5.39
CA PHE A 344 22.47 1.80 -4.30
C PHE A 344 23.10 1.83 -2.90
N LYS A 345 24.24 2.54 -2.73
CA LYS A 345 24.71 2.93 -1.41
C LYS A 345 23.96 4.17 -0.95
N LEU A 346 23.09 3.99 0.04
CA LEU A 346 22.27 5.05 0.62
C LEU A 346 23.11 6.28 1.01
N GLN A 347 22.54 7.47 0.80
CA GLN A 347 23.15 8.73 1.20
C GLN A 347 23.29 8.80 2.72
N GLU A 348 24.39 9.36 3.19
CA GLU A 348 24.69 9.47 4.63
C GLU A 348 23.80 10.52 5.30
N LYS A 349 23.49 11.61 4.59
CA LYS A 349 22.52 12.60 5.04
C LYS A 349 21.13 12.18 4.56
N GLN A 350 20.17 12.23 5.46
CA GLN A 350 18.77 11.91 5.20
C GLN A 350 17.89 12.99 5.80
N ARG A 351 16.91 13.48 5.05
CA ARG A 351 15.96 14.50 5.49
C ARG A 351 14.54 14.15 5.06
N ILE A 352 13.67 13.96 6.04
CA ILE A 352 12.23 13.85 5.81
C ILE A 352 11.63 15.26 5.89
N MET A 353 11.01 15.70 4.80
CA MET A 353 10.39 17.02 4.71
C MET A 353 9.20 17.14 5.66
N SER A 354 9.09 18.28 6.34
CA SER A 354 8.02 18.58 7.30
C SER A 354 7.53 20.03 7.17
N ASP A 355 7.85 20.90 8.13
CA ASP A 355 7.48 22.32 8.13
C ASP A 355 8.11 23.11 6.98
N GLU A 356 9.16 22.56 6.36
CA GLU A 356 9.80 23.15 5.19
C GLU A 356 9.04 22.97 3.86
N ILE A 357 7.94 22.20 3.86
CA ILE A 357 7.08 22.09 2.68
C ILE A 357 6.31 23.41 2.53
N ILE A 358 6.39 24.05 1.38
CA ILE A 358 5.79 25.35 1.11
C ILE A 358 4.47 25.26 0.33
N ASP A 359 4.31 24.22 -0.49
CA ASP A 359 3.11 23.98 -1.29
C ASP A 359 3.07 22.53 -1.78
N GLY A 360 2.00 22.17 -2.48
CA GLY A 360 1.82 20.88 -3.11
C GLY A 360 0.89 19.96 -2.33
N ARG A 361 0.68 18.77 -2.88
CA ARG A 361 -0.28 17.79 -2.40
C ARG A 361 0.20 16.37 -2.63
N ASP A 362 -0.40 15.44 -1.90
CA ASP A 362 -0.23 14.02 -2.11
C ASP A 362 -1.52 13.44 -2.74
N GLU A 363 -1.48 13.17 -4.04
CA GLU A 363 -2.58 12.55 -4.78
C GLU A 363 -2.46 11.02 -4.74
N LEU A 364 -2.97 10.41 -3.68
CA LEU A 364 -3.00 8.96 -3.50
C LEU A 364 -4.40 8.40 -3.76
N GLY A 365 -4.50 7.51 -4.75
CA GLY A 365 -5.72 6.80 -5.04
C GLY A 365 -5.48 5.46 -5.75
N VAL A 366 -6.59 4.87 -6.17
CA VAL A 366 -6.62 3.69 -7.03
C VAL A 366 -7.18 4.04 -8.39
N LEU A 367 -6.53 3.55 -9.44
CA LEU A 367 -6.95 3.69 -10.83
C LEU A 367 -7.39 2.32 -11.34
N LEU A 368 -8.71 2.08 -11.33
CA LEU A 368 -9.31 0.84 -11.84
C LEU A 368 -9.54 0.99 -13.35
N MET A 369 -9.17 -0.02 -14.13
CA MET A 369 -9.10 0.09 -15.58
C MET A 369 -9.61 -1.16 -16.29
N GLY A 370 -10.03 -1.01 -17.54
CA GLY A 370 -10.47 -2.10 -18.42
C GLY A 370 -11.97 -2.35 -18.45
N HIS A 371 -12.71 -1.70 -17.55
CA HIS A 371 -14.17 -1.69 -17.51
C HIS A 371 -14.78 -0.75 -18.56
N ASP A 372 -16.11 -0.71 -18.60
CA ASP A 372 -16.95 0.03 -19.55
C ASP A 372 -16.65 1.52 -19.73
N PHE A 373 -16.01 2.15 -18.76
CA PHE A 373 -15.73 3.59 -18.73
C PHE A 373 -14.24 3.90 -18.85
N LYS A 374 -13.47 2.96 -19.42
CA LYS A 374 -12.01 2.99 -19.57
C LYS A 374 -11.30 2.89 -18.22
N SER A 375 -11.21 4.02 -17.52
CA SER A 375 -10.54 4.14 -16.22
C SER A 375 -11.44 4.81 -15.19
N TRP A 376 -11.19 4.55 -13.91
CA TRP A 376 -11.86 5.17 -12.78
C TRP A 376 -10.83 5.48 -11.70
N TRP A 377 -10.69 6.75 -11.32
CA TRP A 377 -9.80 7.14 -10.24
C TRP A 377 -10.59 7.40 -8.96
N CYS A 378 -10.14 6.83 -7.85
CA CYS A 378 -10.76 6.98 -6.53
C CYS A 378 -9.68 7.20 -5.47
N GLY A 379 -9.73 8.33 -4.76
CA GLY A 379 -8.68 8.65 -3.79
C GLY A 379 -8.72 10.06 -3.22
N SER A 380 -7.66 10.39 -2.49
CA SER A 380 -7.41 11.66 -1.82
C SER A 380 -6.54 12.56 -2.67
N ILE A 381 -6.84 13.86 -2.69
CA ILE A 381 -5.99 14.92 -3.28
C ILE A 381 -5.56 15.94 -2.21
N LEU A 382 -5.33 15.47 -0.99
CA LEU A 382 -4.98 16.26 0.18
C LEU A 382 -3.73 17.12 -0.04
N ASP A 383 -3.87 18.43 0.11
CA ASP A 383 -2.76 19.38 0.05
C ASP A 383 -2.15 19.69 1.43
N ILE A 384 -0.94 20.26 1.41
CA ILE A 384 -0.19 20.60 2.62
C ILE A 384 -0.92 21.62 3.51
N HIS A 385 -1.68 22.55 2.93
CA HIS A 385 -2.35 23.61 3.67
C HIS A 385 -3.52 23.05 4.47
N GLU A 386 -4.31 22.19 3.85
CA GLU A 386 -5.39 21.47 4.52
C GLU A 386 -4.86 20.49 5.55
N ALA A 387 -3.79 19.75 5.24
CA ALA A 387 -3.15 18.84 6.20
C ALA A 387 -2.74 19.58 7.49
N ARG A 388 -2.09 20.74 7.36
CA ARG A 388 -1.67 21.58 8.50
C ARG A 388 -2.84 22.23 9.24
N ARG A 389 -3.94 22.54 8.54
CA ARG A 389 -5.17 23.02 9.17
C ARG A 389 -5.81 21.94 10.05
N LEU A 390 -5.76 20.69 9.61
CA LEU A 390 -6.35 19.55 10.30
C LEU A 390 -5.48 19.04 11.46
N VAL A 391 -4.17 18.95 11.22
CA VAL A 391 -3.14 18.54 12.19
C VAL A 391 -1.91 19.43 12.02
N PRO A 392 -1.69 20.41 12.92
CA PRO A 392 -0.55 21.32 12.83
C PRO A 392 0.80 20.60 12.72
N HIS A 393 1.71 21.17 11.95
CA HIS A 393 3.08 20.66 11.71
C HIS A 393 3.17 19.31 10.98
N GLN A 394 2.06 18.81 10.44
CA GLN A 394 2.04 17.56 9.67
C GLN A 394 1.82 17.82 8.19
N GLN A 395 2.20 16.85 7.38
CA GLN A 395 2.19 16.93 5.92
C GLN A 395 1.21 15.92 5.30
N ALA A 396 0.92 16.08 4.01
CA ALA A 396 -0.17 15.37 3.36
C ALA A 396 -0.02 13.83 3.41
N THR A 397 1.16 13.30 3.09
CA THR A 397 1.47 11.87 3.11
C THR A 397 1.28 11.29 4.53
N THR A 398 1.84 11.92 5.56
CA THR A 398 1.73 11.39 6.94
C THR A 398 0.31 11.46 7.47
N LEU A 399 -0.48 12.47 7.11
CA LEU A 399 -1.87 12.56 7.52
C LEU A 399 -2.71 11.42 6.94
N GLN A 400 -2.50 11.08 5.67
CA GLN A 400 -3.20 9.96 5.02
C GLN A 400 -2.90 8.62 5.72
N VAL A 401 -1.62 8.36 6.05
CA VAL A 401 -1.23 7.13 6.78
C VAL A 401 -1.78 7.13 8.21
N ALA A 402 -1.62 8.25 8.92
CA ALA A 402 -1.98 8.37 10.33
C ALA A 402 -3.48 8.21 10.57
N ILE A 403 -4.33 8.86 9.77
CA ILE A 403 -5.77 8.70 9.95
C ILE A 403 -6.25 7.29 9.61
N SER A 404 -5.58 6.61 8.67
CA SER A 404 -5.90 5.24 8.33
C SER A 404 -5.72 4.28 9.49
N VAL A 405 -4.54 4.28 10.11
CA VAL A 405 -4.25 3.38 11.24
C VAL A 405 -5.10 3.74 12.46
N VAL A 406 -5.43 5.02 12.67
CA VAL A 406 -6.36 5.45 13.73
C VAL A 406 -7.78 4.97 13.45
N ALA A 407 -8.26 4.99 12.20
CA ALA A 407 -9.56 4.44 11.84
C ALA A 407 -9.61 2.91 12.03
N ALA A 408 -8.52 2.19 11.71
CA ALA A 408 -8.41 0.76 12.00
C ALA A 408 -8.40 0.47 13.51
N ALA A 409 -7.63 1.23 14.30
CA ALA A 409 -7.60 1.14 15.76
C ALA A 409 -9.00 1.36 16.36
N MET A 410 -9.74 2.35 15.85
CA MET A 410 -11.13 2.57 16.22
C MET A 410 -12.01 1.35 15.90
N TRP A 411 -11.92 0.81 14.69
CA TRP A 411 -12.72 -0.36 14.31
C TRP A 411 -12.44 -1.57 15.22
N MET A 412 -11.16 -1.86 15.52
CA MET A 412 -10.78 -3.02 16.33
C MET A 412 -11.12 -2.87 17.82
N ILE A 413 -11.22 -1.64 18.34
CA ILE A 413 -11.72 -1.39 19.71
C ILE A 413 -13.20 -1.82 19.82
N GLU A 414 -14.01 -1.55 18.81
CA GLU A 414 -15.42 -2.02 18.74
C GLU A 414 -15.53 -3.52 18.40
N ASN A 415 -14.49 -4.08 17.77
CA ASN A 415 -14.47 -5.45 17.29
C ASN A 415 -13.23 -6.20 17.82
N PRO A 416 -13.08 -6.43 19.13
CA PRO A 416 -11.81 -6.86 19.71
C PRO A 416 -11.48 -8.35 19.54
N LYS A 417 -12.40 -9.15 18.99
CA LYS A 417 -12.28 -10.63 18.89
C LYS A 417 -12.50 -11.16 17.46
N ARG A 418 -11.80 -10.59 16.48
CA ARG A 418 -11.95 -10.93 15.05
C ARG A 418 -10.71 -11.59 14.43
N GLY A 419 -9.69 -11.87 15.23
CA GLY A 419 -8.43 -12.47 14.79
C GLY A 419 -7.64 -11.61 13.82
N PHE A 420 -6.88 -12.24 12.93
CA PHE A 420 -6.10 -11.57 11.92
C PHE A 420 -6.99 -11.01 10.81
N ILE A 421 -6.76 -9.74 10.47
CA ILE A 421 -7.50 -8.99 9.47
C ILE A 421 -6.52 -8.18 8.62
N MET A 422 -6.74 -8.18 7.30
CA MET A 422 -6.13 -7.23 6.36
C MET A 422 -7.13 -6.11 6.01
N PRO A 423 -6.70 -4.97 5.43
CA PRO A 423 -7.59 -3.87 5.08
C PRO A 423 -8.72 -4.30 4.12
N ASP A 424 -8.43 -5.26 3.24
CA ASP A 424 -9.38 -5.84 2.29
C ASP A 424 -10.52 -6.60 2.95
N ASP A 425 -10.38 -7.01 4.21
CA ASP A 425 -11.39 -7.75 4.96
C ASP A 425 -12.24 -6.84 5.88
N LEU A 426 -11.82 -5.57 6.05
CA LEU A 426 -12.49 -4.59 6.89
C LEU A 426 -13.71 -3.93 6.22
N ASP A 427 -14.60 -3.40 7.05
CA ASP A 427 -15.71 -2.58 6.58
C ASP A 427 -15.23 -1.21 6.10
N HIS A 428 -15.17 -1.06 4.77
CA HIS A 428 -14.75 0.18 4.13
C HIS A 428 -15.65 1.38 4.44
N GLU A 429 -16.93 1.19 4.73
CA GLU A 429 -17.85 2.29 5.06
C GLU A 429 -17.45 2.90 6.41
N PHE A 430 -17.13 2.07 7.40
CA PHE A 430 -16.62 2.53 8.69
C PHE A 430 -15.31 3.28 8.52
N VAL A 431 -14.32 2.69 7.83
CA VAL A 431 -13.00 3.29 7.70
C VAL A 431 -13.08 4.61 6.95
N LEU A 432 -13.80 4.66 5.82
CA LEU A 432 -13.94 5.89 5.04
C LEU A 432 -14.77 6.95 5.77
N LYS A 433 -15.75 6.59 6.59
CA LYS A 433 -16.49 7.55 7.44
C LYS A 433 -15.57 8.27 8.42
N VAL A 434 -14.60 7.57 8.99
CA VAL A 434 -13.62 8.16 9.91
C VAL A 434 -12.53 8.91 9.14
N ALA A 435 -12.02 8.35 8.04
CA ALA A 435 -10.86 8.87 7.36
C ALA A 435 -11.14 10.06 6.44
N LYS A 436 -12.23 10.02 5.64
CA LYS A 436 -12.53 11.05 4.61
C LYS A 436 -12.46 12.50 5.12
N PRO A 437 -12.92 12.86 6.33
CA PRO A 437 -12.77 14.21 6.87
C PRO A 437 -11.32 14.72 6.98
N PHE A 438 -10.33 13.84 6.96
CA PHE A 438 -8.90 14.17 7.09
C PHE A 438 -8.09 13.99 5.80
N ILE A 439 -8.72 13.42 4.76
CA ILE A 439 -8.10 13.15 3.45
C ILE A 439 -8.92 13.78 2.32
N SER A 440 -9.61 14.86 2.65
CA SER A 440 -10.37 15.64 1.68
C SER A 440 -9.46 16.70 1.03
N PRO A 441 -9.69 17.06 -0.24
CA PRO A 441 -10.77 16.57 -1.11
C PRO A 441 -10.59 15.10 -1.53
N PHE A 442 -11.72 14.41 -1.70
CA PHE A 442 -11.78 13.00 -2.06
C PHE A 442 -12.60 12.83 -3.35
N ILE A 443 -12.03 12.21 -4.38
CA ILE A 443 -12.65 12.06 -5.71
C ILE A 443 -12.91 10.58 -5.98
N SER A 444 -13.99 10.26 -6.69
CA SER A 444 -14.27 8.91 -7.22
C SER A 444 -15.06 9.05 -8.52
N ASP A 445 -14.37 9.11 -9.65
CA ASP A 445 -14.95 9.49 -10.94
C ASP A 445 -14.33 8.73 -12.13
N PRO A 446 -15.11 8.54 -13.22
CA PRO A 446 -14.58 7.98 -14.46
C PRO A 446 -13.59 8.96 -15.12
N VAL A 447 -12.54 8.39 -15.71
CA VAL A 447 -11.48 9.13 -16.38
C VAL A 447 -11.34 8.62 -17.80
N ASP A 448 -11.42 9.53 -18.77
CA ASP A 448 -11.15 9.22 -20.16
C ASP A 448 -9.64 9.08 -20.39
N TRP A 449 -9.04 8.00 -19.89
CA TRP A 449 -7.62 7.69 -20.06
C TRP A 449 -7.40 6.21 -20.38
N THR A 450 -6.39 5.95 -21.22
CA THR A 450 -5.79 4.64 -21.46
C THR A 450 -4.28 4.85 -21.55
N PRO A 451 -3.44 3.82 -21.35
CA PRO A 451 -1.98 3.97 -21.48
C PRO A 451 -1.52 4.42 -22.88
N LEU A 452 -2.40 4.41 -23.88
CA LEU A 452 -2.11 4.82 -25.24
C LEU A 452 -2.68 6.20 -25.61
N LYS A 453 -3.59 6.77 -24.82
CA LYS A 453 -4.38 7.95 -25.21
C LYS A 453 -3.50 9.13 -25.65
N ASN A 454 -2.45 9.42 -24.89
CA ASN A 454 -1.50 10.51 -25.18
C ASN A 454 -0.10 9.97 -25.49
N LEU A 455 0.00 8.73 -25.99
CA LEU A 455 1.30 8.19 -26.38
C LEU A 455 1.83 8.96 -27.60
N ASN A 456 2.82 9.83 -27.35
CA ASN A 456 3.45 10.60 -28.40
C ASN A 456 4.36 9.70 -29.24
N THR A 457 3.91 9.37 -30.44
CA THR A 457 4.65 8.53 -31.39
C THR A 457 5.61 9.33 -32.29
N LYS A 458 5.67 10.66 -32.17
CA LYS A 458 6.54 11.50 -33.01
C LYS A 458 8.01 11.10 -32.91
N PHE A 459 8.46 10.72 -31.71
CA PHE A 459 9.85 10.36 -31.43
C PHE A 459 10.07 8.86 -31.15
N THR A 460 8.98 8.07 -31.06
CA THR A 460 9.03 6.66 -30.65
C THR A 460 8.44 5.71 -31.71
N LYS A 461 8.13 6.22 -32.91
CA LYS A 461 7.43 5.48 -33.98
C LYS A 461 8.08 4.15 -34.36
N PHE A 462 9.40 4.03 -34.21
CA PHE A 462 10.16 2.83 -34.60
C PHE A 462 10.39 1.85 -33.46
N ASP A 463 10.16 2.25 -32.21
CA ASP A 463 10.54 1.48 -31.02
C ASP A 463 9.35 0.85 -30.29
N VAL A 464 8.10 1.24 -30.62
CA VAL A 464 6.90 0.83 -29.88
C VAL A 464 5.97 -0.02 -30.74
N PRO A 465 5.92 -1.34 -30.52
CA PRO A 465 4.83 -2.15 -31.04
C PRO A 465 3.50 -1.63 -30.49
N MET A 466 2.61 -1.19 -31.37
CA MET A 466 1.26 -0.78 -30.97
C MET A 466 0.43 -2.03 -30.66
N PRO A 467 -0.11 -2.17 -29.44
CA PRO A 467 -0.97 -3.30 -29.10
C PRO A 467 -2.29 -3.23 -29.87
N SER A 468 -2.95 -4.39 -29.99
CA SER A 468 -4.34 -4.46 -30.44
C SER A 468 -5.27 -3.75 -29.44
N GLN A 469 -6.51 -3.48 -29.84
CA GLN A 469 -7.51 -2.90 -28.92
C GLN A 469 -7.82 -3.81 -27.72
N GLU A 470 -7.69 -5.13 -27.88
CA GLU A 470 -7.91 -6.09 -26.79
C GLU A 470 -6.76 -6.09 -25.77
N ASP A 471 -5.58 -5.65 -26.21
CA ASP A 471 -4.32 -5.66 -25.47
C ASP A 471 -3.96 -4.30 -24.84
N VAL A 472 -4.86 -3.32 -24.92
CA VAL A 472 -4.65 -1.98 -24.34
C VAL A 472 -4.32 -2.04 -22.84
N TRP A 473 -4.90 -3.01 -22.13
CA TRP A 473 -4.80 -3.14 -20.67
C TRP A 473 -3.80 -4.21 -20.20
N GLN A 474 -2.92 -4.66 -21.09
CA GLN A 474 -1.84 -5.57 -20.72
C GLN A 474 -0.77 -4.82 -19.93
N PHE A 475 -0.16 -5.44 -18.91
CA PHE A 475 0.92 -4.85 -18.12
C PHE A 475 2.04 -4.27 -19.02
N THR A 476 2.41 -5.01 -20.06
CA THR A 476 3.43 -4.58 -21.03
C THR A 476 3.08 -3.29 -21.77
N THR A 477 1.80 -2.96 -21.93
CA THR A 477 1.32 -1.70 -22.53
C THR A 477 1.56 -0.49 -21.63
N PHE A 478 1.68 -0.70 -20.32
CA PHE A 478 2.01 0.36 -19.36
C PHE A 478 3.51 0.60 -19.23
N LEU A 479 4.36 -0.41 -19.46
CA LEU A 479 5.82 -0.27 -19.36
C LEU A 479 6.33 0.88 -20.23
N VAL A 480 7.14 1.74 -19.60
CA VAL A 480 7.82 2.86 -20.27
C VAL A 480 8.97 2.37 -21.13
N ASP A 481 9.69 1.32 -20.69
CA ASP A 481 10.69 0.66 -21.52
C ASP A 481 10.01 -0.22 -22.59
N HIS A 482 10.05 0.27 -23.82
CA HIS A 482 9.45 -0.39 -24.97
C HIS A 482 10.20 -1.65 -25.40
N LYS A 483 11.48 -1.83 -25.02
CA LYS A 483 12.23 -3.06 -25.31
C LYS A 483 11.64 -4.25 -24.58
N VAL A 484 11.31 -4.08 -23.29
CA VAL A 484 10.68 -5.13 -22.48
C VAL A 484 9.33 -5.54 -23.07
N ARG A 485 8.56 -4.57 -23.60
CA ARG A 485 7.31 -4.85 -24.33
C ARG A 485 7.55 -5.65 -25.60
N ALA A 486 8.52 -5.25 -26.43
CA ALA A 486 8.84 -5.94 -27.67
C ALA A 486 9.26 -7.40 -27.42
N GLU A 487 10.14 -7.62 -26.44
CA GLU A 487 10.58 -8.96 -26.04
C GLU A 487 9.42 -9.83 -25.54
N ALA A 488 8.50 -9.27 -24.75
CA ALA A 488 7.32 -10.00 -24.29
C ALA A 488 6.39 -10.42 -25.45
N TYR A 489 6.27 -9.59 -26.49
CA TYR A 489 5.48 -9.90 -27.68
C TYR A 489 6.14 -10.98 -28.55
N GLU A 490 7.47 -10.97 -28.65
CA GLU A 490 8.24 -12.03 -29.33
C GLU A 490 8.15 -13.37 -28.59
N ASN A 491 8.28 -13.35 -27.26
CA ASN A 491 8.13 -14.53 -26.42
C ASN A 491 6.74 -15.19 -26.58
N ALA A 492 5.67 -14.39 -26.70
CA ALA A 492 4.32 -14.91 -26.90
C ALA A 492 4.10 -15.55 -28.29
N LYS A 493 4.86 -15.13 -29.31
CA LYS A 493 4.80 -15.71 -30.67
C LYS A 493 5.58 -17.03 -30.80
N THR A 494 6.51 -17.28 -29.89
CA THR A 494 7.33 -18.49 -29.91
C THR A 494 6.58 -19.61 -29.17
N PRO A 495 6.20 -20.72 -29.82
CA PRO A 495 5.58 -21.83 -29.12
C PRO A 495 6.52 -22.29 -28.01
N LYS A 496 6.05 -22.32 -26.75
CA LYS A 496 6.79 -22.94 -25.66
C LYS A 496 7.04 -24.40 -26.04
N LYS A 497 8.24 -24.72 -26.54
CA LYS A 497 8.77 -26.08 -26.41
C LYS A 497 8.75 -26.33 -24.91
N THR A 498 7.99 -27.33 -24.51
CA THR A 498 7.89 -27.87 -23.15
C THR A 498 9.28 -27.93 -22.50
N ALA A 499 9.64 -26.87 -21.78
CA ALA A 499 10.81 -26.86 -20.92
C ALA A 499 10.34 -27.45 -19.59
N GLY A 500 10.71 -28.70 -19.37
CA GLY A 500 10.46 -29.42 -18.14
C GLY A 500 11.00 -28.65 -16.93
N VAL A 501 10.23 -28.78 -15.85
CA VAL A 501 10.62 -28.61 -14.46
C VAL A 501 12.13 -28.85 -14.26
N ARG A 502 12.83 -27.84 -13.75
CA ARG A 502 14.01 -28.01 -12.90
C ARG A 502 13.92 -27.06 -11.73
#